data_AF-A0A2K3PA64-F1
#
_entry.id   AF-A0A2K3PA64-F1
#
_cell.length_a   1.000
_cell.length_b   1.000
_cell.length_c   1.000
_cell.angle_alpha   90.00
_cell.angle_beta   90.00
_cell.angle_gamma   90.00
#
_symmetry.space_group_name_H-M   'P 1'
#
loop_
_entity.id
_entity.type
_entity.pdbx_description
1 polymer ?
#
loop_
_entity_poly.entity_id
_entity_poly.type
_entity_poly.pdbx_seq_one_letter_code
_entity_poly.pdbx_strand_id
1 'polypeptide(L)'
;RGVAARALHLSRGVEKPSGRVTYIVVLEEMEQVEHDPDFIMLSRQFKATAMELISVLEQKQSTGGRTKVLLETVPVHKLADIFVASFEISFEEQLSMLDSVDAKVRLSKATELVDRHLQASYRVNDASCEMKAIKEELGDNDDEEDDLAALERKMQSAGMPQNTWKLAIREFRRLKKMQPQQPGYSSSRAYLELLSDLPWQKASKEHELDLRAAQERLDNDHYGLVKVKQRIIEYLAVRKLKPDARGPVLCFVGPPGVGKTSLASSIAAALDRKFVRISLGGVKDEADIRGHRRTYIGSMPGRLIDGLKKVAVCNPVMLLDEIDKTGSDVRGDPASALLEVLDPEQNKTFNDQAQPIPPPLLDRMEVIELPGYTPEEKLKIAMRHLIPRVLDQHGLSSEFLQIPKAMVQLVIQRYTREAGVRSLERNLAALARAAAVRVAEQEQVVPLSKGVEGLSTPLLENRLVDSAEVEMEVIPMGVNNRDISNTFRITSPLVVDETMVEKVLGPPKFDGRETAERVVTPGICVGLVWTTFGGEVQFVEASTMVGKGELHLTGQLGDVIKESAQIALTWVTDYI
;
A
#
# COMPACT_ATOMS: atom_id res chain seq x y z
N ARG A 1 16.50 36.99 12.90
CA ARG A 1 16.87 35.63 12.40
C ARG A 1 18.38 35.47 12.27
N GLY A 2 19.13 36.43 11.71
CA GLY A 2 20.62 36.37 11.66
C GLY A 2 21.33 36.22 13.02
N VAL A 3 20.79 36.81 14.10
CA VAL A 3 21.34 36.66 15.46
C VAL A 3 21.29 35.21 15.96
N ALA A 4 20.24 34.44 15.60
CA ALA A 4 20.09 33.04 15.99
C ALA A 4 21.02 32.12 15.18
N ALA A 5 21.26 32.45 13.91
CA ALA A 5 22.23 31.75 13.06
C ALA A 5 23.66 31.93 13.56
N ARG A 6 24.02 33.16 13.99
CA ARG A 6 25.33 33.48 14.57
C ARG A 6 25.64 32.71 15.86
N ALA A 7 24.64 32.56 16.74
CA ALA A 7 24.77 31.75 17.96
C ALA A 7 24.95 30.24 17.67
N LEU A 8 24.31 29.74 16.62
CA LEU A 8 24.47 28.36 16.15
C LEU A 8 25.84 28.10 15.50
N HIS A 9 26.45 29.09 14.86
CA HIS A 9 27.76 28.92 14.25
C HIS A 9 28.91 28.95 15.28
N LEU A 10 28.83 29.86 16.26
CA LEU A 10 29.80 29.95 17.38
C LEU A 10 29.82 28.69 18.27
N SER A 11 28.75 27.90 18.26
CA SER A 11 28.65 26.66 19.05
C SER A 11 29.17 25.40 18.34
N ARG A 12 29.56 25.49 17.05
CA ARG A 12 30.00 24.32 16.26
C ARG A 12 31.49 23.94 16.39
N GLY A 13 32.24 24.53 17.31
CA GLY A 13 33.68 24.25 17.47
C GLY A 13 34.23 24.27 18.89
N VAL A 14 33.38 24.31 19.91
CA VAL A 14 33.81 24.39 21.32
C VAL A 14 33.20 23.21 22.08
N GLU A 15 34.04 22.42 22.78
CA GLU A 15 33.56 21.39 23.71
C GLU A 15 32.55 22.00 24.67
N LYS A 16 31.33 21.46 24.70
CA LYS A 16 30.21 21.98 25.48
C LYS A 16 30.60 22.03 26.97
N PRO A 17 30.79 23.21 27.58
CA PRO A 17 30.87 23.28 29.03
C PRO A 17 29.46 23.04 29.58
N SER A 18 29.35 22.28 30.67
CA SER A 18 28.09 22.04 31.37
C SER A 18 27.61 23.32 32.08
N GLY A 19 26.98 24.22 31.34
CA GLY A 19 26.42 25.47 31.86
C GLY A 19 25.76 26.33 30.78
N ARG A 20 24.72 27.08 31.15
CA ARG A 20 23.97 27.98 30.24
C ARG A 20 24.88 29.15 29.82
N VAL A 21 25.37 29.17 28.58
CA VAL A 21 26.19 30.27 28.04
C VAL A 21 25.26 31.33 27.43
N THR A 22 25.37 32.57 27.90
CA THR A 22 24.61 33.73 27.38
C THR A 22 25.55 34.56 26.50
N TYR A 23 25.28 34.65 25.20
CA TYR A 23 26.03 35.53 24.30
C TYR A 23 25.37 36.91 24.26
N ILE A 24 26.11 37.96 24.65
CA ILE A 24 25.68 39.35 24.50
C ILE A 24 26.31 39.89 23.22
N VAL A 25 25.49 40.19 22.21
CA VAL A 25 25.93 40.83 20.97
C VAL A 25 25.64 42.32 21.10
N VAL A 26 26.69 43.14 21.19
CA VAL A 26 26.60 44.60 21.13
C VAL A 26 26.47 45.00 19.67
N LEU A 27 25.37 45.64 19.30
CA LEU A 27 25.19 46.24 17.97
C LEU A 27 25.73 47.67 18.04
N GLU A 28 26.89 47.93 17.43
CA GLU A 28 27.30 49.31 17.15
C GLU A 28 26.31 49.95 16.16
N GLU A 29 25.95 51.20 16.43
CA GLU A 29 24.85 51.93 15.81
C GLU A 29 25.01 52.01 14.28
N MET A 30 24.02 51.46 13.55
CA MET A 30 23.97 51.40 12.08
C MET A 30 23.72 52.76 11.39
N GLU A 31 23.60 53.87 12.13
CA GLU A 31 23.23 55.19 11.58
C GLU A 31 24.34 55.83 10.71
N GLN A 32 25.60 55.39 10.84
CA GLN A 32 26.72 55.96 10.06
C GLN A 32 26.82 55.44 8.62
N VAL A 33 26.15 54.33 8.27
CA VAL A 33 26.27 53.69 6.93
C VAL A 33 25.33 54.32 5.89
N GLU A 34 24.23 54.96 6.32
CA GLU A 34 23.24 55.54 5.40
C GLU A 34 23.71 56.83 4.69
N HIS A 35 24.79 57.45 5.17
CA HIS A 35 25.35 58.69 4.60
C HIS A 35 26.50 58.46 3.60
N ASP A 36 26.86 57.20 3.34
CA ASP A 36 27.93 56.83 2.43
C ASP A 36 27.46 56.90 0.96
N PRO A 37 28.14 57.65 0.08
CA PRO A 37 27.72 57.83 -1.31
C PRO A 37 27.66 56.52 -2.11
N ASP A 38 28.54 55.55 -1.82
CA ASP A 38 28.54 54.25 -2.52
C ASP A 38 27.33 53.40 -2.10
N PHE A 39 26.96 53.47 -0.83
CA PHE A 39 25.80 52.74 -0.31
C PHE A 39 24.50 53.30 -0.91
N ILE A 40 24.38 54.62 -1.04
CA ILE A 40 23.24 55.27 -1.68
C ILE A 40 23.12 54.83 -3.15
N MET A 41 24.24 54.77 -3.89
CA MET A 41 24.24 54.31 -5.28
C MET A 41 23.77 52.85 -5.40
N LEU A 42 24.35 51.93 -4.61
CA LEU A 42 23.94 50.52 -4.59
C LEU A 42 22.47 50.36 -4.19
N SER A 43 21.98 51.20 -3.27
CA SER A 43 20.58 51.18 -2.83
C SER A 43 19.61 51.54 -3.95
N ARG A 44 19.97 52.50 -4.82
CA ARG A 44 19.16 52.90 -5.98
C ARG A 44 19.16 51.78 -7.03
N GLN A 45 20.32 51.18 -7.29
CA GLN A 45 20.43 50.07 -8.25
C GLN A 45 19.62 48.85 -7.80
N PHE A 46 19.70 48.48 -6.53
CA PHE A 46 18.91 47.39 -5.96
C PHE A 46 17.40 47.67 -6.03
N LYS A 47 16.95 48.89 -5.69
CA LYS A 47 15.53 49.25 -5.82
C LYS A 47 15.04 49.19 -7.26
N ALA A 48 15.84 49.65 -8.23
CA ALA A 48 15.48 49.62 -9.64
C ALA A 48 15.31 48.19 -10.15
N THR A 49 16.29 47.31 -9.90
CA THR A 49 16.25 45.90 -10.30
C THR A 49 15.12 45.12 -9.61
N ALA A 50 14.88 45.37 -8.32
CA ALA A 50 13.77 44.76 -7.59
C ALA A 50 12.40 45.20 -8.11
N MET A 51 12.26 46.48 -8.49
CA MET A 51 11.02 47.02 -9.08
C MET A 51 10.75 46.44 -10.47
N GLU A 52 11.78 46.26 -11.29
CA GLU A 52 11.68 45.61 -12.59
C GLU A 52 11.25 44.14 -12.44
N LEU A 53 11.87 43.39 -11.52
CA LEU A 53 11.51 42.01 -11.25
C LEU A 53 10.05 41.88 -10.79
N ILE A 54 9.59 42.77 -9.90
CA ILE A 54 8.19 42.79 -9.47
C ILE A 54 7.26 43.08 -10.64
N SER A 55 7.61 44.02 -11.52
CA SER A 55 6.81 44.33 -12.72
C SER A 55 6.66 43.11 -13.64
N VAL A 56 7.74 42.35 -13.85
CA VAL A 56 7.71 41.10 -14.65
C VAL A 56 6.88 40.01 -13.96
N LEU A 57 6.94 39.90 -12.64
CA LEU A 57 6.15 38.94 -11.86
C LEU A 57 4.67 39.31 -11.75
N GLU A 58 4.34 40.60 -11.68
CA GLU A 58 2.95 41.11 -11.65
C GLU A 58 2.17 40.75 -12.92
N GLN A 59 2.82 40.70 -14.08
CA GLN A 59 2.19 40.20 -15.31
C GLN A 59 1.73 38.73 -15.18
N LYS A 60 2.34 37.93 -14.30
CA LYS A 60 1.97 36.52 -14.06
C LYS A 60 0.97 36.32 -12.92
N GLN A 61 0.92 37.22 -11.93
CA GLN A 61 0.08 37.05 -10.73
C GLN A 61 -0.60 38.36 -10.29
N SER A 62 -1.92 38.33 -10.17
CA SER A 62 -2.80 39.45 -9.75
C SER A 62 -2.65 39.84 -8.26
N THR A 63 -1.44 39.90 -7.72
CA THR A 63 -1.16 40.19 -6.28
C THR A 63 -0.20 41.37 -6.07
N GLY A 64 0.01 42.20 -7.11
CA GLY A 64 1.06 43.23 -7.16
C GLY A 64 0.98 44.41 -6.17
N GLY A 65 -0.22 44.79 -5.74
CA GLY A 65 -0.40 46.06 -5.01
C GLY A 65 0.34 46.16 -3.67
N ARG A 66 0.53 45.05 -2.95
CA ARG A 66 1.12 45.06 -1.59
C ARG A 66 2.65 45.14 -1.61
N THR A 67 3.30 44.49 -2.56
CA THR A 67 4.77 44.40 -2.61
C THR A 67 5.39 45.71 -3.08
N LYS A 68 4.70 46.44 -3.97
CA LYS A 68 5.12 47.76 -4.46
C LYS A 68 5.14 48.82 -3.35
N VAL A 69 4.15 48.80 -2.46
CA VAL A 69 4.09 49.70 -1.29
C VAL A 69 5.21 49.41 -0.27
N LEU A 70 5.66 48.15 -0.17
CA LEU A 70 6.80 47.77 0.68
C LEU A 70 8.14 48.28 0.13
N LEU A 71 8.30 48.42 -1.19
CA LEU A 71 9.51 49.01 -1.81
C LEU A 71 9.71 50.49 -1.43
N GLU A 72 8.62 51.21 -1.24
CA GLU A 72 8.63 52.64 -0.96
C GLU A 72 8.77 52.95 0.54
N THR A 73 8.25 52.07 1.41
CA THR A 73 8.15 52.32 2.86
C THR A 73 9.25 51.67 3.70
N VAL A 74 9.92 50.61 3.21
CA VAL A 74 10.90 49.84 3.98
C VAL A 74 12.33 50.29 3.66
N PRO A 75 13.21 50.44 4.67
CA PRO A 75 14.62 50.76 4.43
C PRO A 75 15.34 49.64 3.68
N VAL A 76 16.30 50.01 2.83
CA VAL A 76 16.85 49.14 1.78
C VAL A 76 17.56 47.90 2.32
N HIS A 77 18.23 48.02 3.47
CA HIS A 77 18.90 46.89 4.11
C HIS A 77 17.92 45.80 4.56
N LYS A 78 16.72 46.16 5.06
CA LYS A 78 15.68 45.18 5.41
C LYS A 78 15.01 44.61 4.17
N LEU A 79 14.94 45.39 3.10
CA LEU A 79 14.37 44.97 1.84
C LEU A 79 15.21 43.86 1.21
N ALA A 80 16.54 44.02 1.22
CA ALA A 80 17.48 42.97 0.79
C ALA A 80 17.24 41.65 1.55
N ASP A 81 17.10 41.71 2.88
CA ASP A 81 16.85 40.53 3.70
C ASP A 81 15.52 39.84 3.39
N ILE A 82 14.46 40.62 3.11
CA ILE A 82 13.14 40.08 2.73
C ILE A 82 13.22 39.36 1.39
N PHE A 83 13.90 39.92 0.40
CA PHE A 83 14.07 39.30 -0.91
C PHE A 83 14.90 38.01 -0.82
N VAL A 84 16.02 38.03 -0.10
CA VAL A 84 16.84 36.82 0.14
C VAL A 84 16.03 35.71 0.83
N ALA A 85 15.16 36.06 1.77
CA ALA A 85 14.29 35.10 2.46
C ALA A 85 13.10 34.61 1.60
N SER A 86 12.73 35.36 0.56
CA SER A 86 11.59 35.04 -0.30
C SER A 86 11.97 34.14 -1.47
N PHE A 87 13.24 34.15 -1.88
CA PHE A 87 13.74 33.28 -2.95
C PHE A 87 14.15 31.91 -2.44
N GLU A 88 13.81 30.87 -3.20
CA GLU A 88 14.25 29.49 -2.95
C GLU A 88 15.72 29.34 -3.40
N ILE A 89 16.64 29.55 -2.47
CA ILE A 89 18.09 29.46 -2.67
C ILE A 89 18.64 28.37 -1.73
N SER A 90 19.82 27.82 -2.04
CA SER A 90 20.48 26.85 -1.15
C SER A 90 20.67 27.44 0.25
N PHE A 91 20.50 26.60 1.28
CA PHE A 91 20.59 27.03 2.68
C PHE A 91 21.98 27.62 3.02
N GLU A 92 23.05 27.11 2.41
CA GLU A 92 24.41 27.61 2.59
C GLU A 92 24.59 29.02 2.02
N GLU A 93 24.04 29.29 0.82
CA GLU A 93 24.10 30.62 0.21
C GLU A 93 23.25 31.63 1.00
N GLN A 94 22.02 31.26 1.41
CA GLN A 94 21.17 32.12 2.25
C GLN A 94 21.88 32.48 3.57
N LEU A 95 22.53 31.50 4.21
CA LEU A 95 23.29 31.72 5.43
C LEU A 95 24.49 32.65 5.19
N SER A 96 25.23 32.46 4.11
CA SER A 96 26.40 33.29 3.76
C SER A 96 26.06 34.78 3.55
N MET A 97 24.85 35.07 3.07
CA MET A 97 24.39 36.44 2.83
C MET A 97 23.88 37.08 4.12
N LEU A 98 23.17 36.32 4.95
CA LEU A 98 22.68 36.79 6.25
C LEU A 98 23.81 36.96 7.28
N ASP A 99 24.91 36.22 7.15
CA ASP A 99 26.07 36.30 8.07
C ASP A 99 27.01 37.48 7.78
N SER A 100 27.06 37.97 6.54
CA SER A 100 27.89 39.13 6.13
C SER A 100 27.64 40.32 7.03
N VAL A 101 28.65 40.87 7.73
CA VAL A 101 28.49 42.02 8.64
C VAL A 101 28.29 43.32 7.86
N ASP A 102 28.97 43.45 6.73
CA ASP A 102 28.96 44.68 5.90
C ASP A 102 27.68 44.77 5.06
N ALA A 103 26.96 45.89 5.22
CA ALA A 103 25.73 46.19 4.51
C ALA A 103 25.95 46.40 3.01
N LYS A 104 27.12 46.93 2.60
CA LYS A 104 27.45 47.13 1.17
C LYS A 104 27.60 45.79 0.45
N VAL A 105 28.34 44.86 1.06
CA VAL A 105 28.56 43.50 0.52
C VAL A 105 27.27 42.70 0.50
N ARG A 106 26.40 42.87 1.51
CA ARG A 106 25.10 42.19 1.54
C ARG A 106 24.19 42.70 0.42
N LEU A 107 24.16 44.01 0.20
CA LEU A 107 23.32 44.64 -0.80
C LEU A 107 23.78 44.32 -2.23
N SER A 108 25.10 44.26 -2.49
CA SER A 108 25.62 43.87 -3.81
C SER A 108 25.26 42.43 -4.15
N LYS A 109 25.44 41.49 -3.21
CA LYS A 109 25.04 40.08 -3.37
C LYS A 109 23.53 39.91 -3.57
N ALA A 110 22.72 40.66 -2.83
CA ALA A 110 21.26 40.65 -3.00
C ALA A 110 20.86 41.19 -4.39
N THR A 111 21.54 42.21 -4.89
CA THR A 111 21.31 42.75 -6.24
C THR A 111 21.63 41.72 -7.32
N GLU A 112 22.75 40.99 -7.18
CA GLU A 112 23.13 39.92 -8.12
C GLU A 112 22.09 38.78 -8.15
N LEU A 113 21.54 38.41 -7.00
CA LEU A 113 20.47 37.40 -6.93
C LEU A 113 19.19 37.84 -7.64
N VAL A 114 18.78 39.08 -7.40
CA VAL A 114 17.59 39.66 -8.03
C VAL A 114 17.78 39.71 -9.55
N ASP A 115 18.97 40.10 -10.03
CA ASP A 115 19.30 40.13 -11.45
C ASP A 115 19.29 38.72 -12.08
N ARG A 116 19.86 37.73 -11.39
CA ARG A 116 19.83 36.33 -11.83
C ARG A 116 18.40 35.81 -11.98
N HIS A 117 17.51 36.14 -11.03
CA HIS A 117 16.10 35.77 -11.11
C HIS A 117 15.33 36.55 -12.18
N LEU A 118 15.70 37.81 -12.43
CA LEU A 118 15.16 38.61 -13.54
C LEU A 118 15.51 37.98 -14.89
N GLN A 119 16.77 37.63 -15.11
CA GLN A 119 17.22 36.94 -16.33
C GLN A 119 16.55 35.57 -16.52
N ALA A 120 16.41 34.80 -15.43
CA ALA A 120 15.67 33.53 -15.48
C ALA A 120 14.20 33.74 -15.86
N SER A 121 13.58 34.82 -15.38
CA SER A 121 12.18 35.15 -15.69
C SER A 121 11.98 35.52 -17.16
N TYR A 122 12.92 36.25 -17.77
CA TYR A 122 12.91 36.55 -19.20
C TYR A 122 13.07 35.29 -20.07
N ARG A 123 14.01 34.39 -19.75
CA ARG A 123 14.19 33.12 -20.49
C ARG A 123 12.94 32.23 -20.46
N VAL A 124 12.25 32.19 -19.32
CA VAL A 124 10.98 31.45 -19.19
C VAL A 124 9.88 32.10 -20.01
N ASN A 125 9.85 33.43 -20.12
CA ASN A 125 8.86 34.14 -20.95
C ASN A 125 9.10 33.90 -22.44
N ASP A 126 10.35 33.95 -22.90
CA ASP A 126 10.68 33.65 -24.30
C ASP A 126 10.30 32.21 -24.66
N ALA A 127 10.68 31.22 -23.84
CA ALA A 127 10.29 29.83 -24.05
C ALA A 127 8.77 29.62 -24.00
N SER A 128 8.05 30.33 -23.12
CA SER A 128 6.58 30.25 -23.05
C SER A 128 5.91 30.89 -24.27
N CYS A 129 6.45 31.99 -24.79
CA CYS A 129 5.97 32.62 -26.02
C CYS A 129 6.22 31.73 -27.24
N GLU A 130 7.39 31.08 -27.32
CA GLU A 130 7.69 30.09 -28.37
C GLU A 130 6.72 28.90 -28.29
N MET A 131 6.48 28.34 -27.10
CA MET A 131 5.49 27.26 -26.94
C MET A 131 4.07 27.70 -27.29
N LYS A 132 3.69 28.96 -27.03
CA LYS A 132 2.35 29.47 -27.40
C LYS A 132 2.21 29.64 -28.91
N ALA A 133 3.22 30.18 -29.58
CA ALA A 133 3.25 30.32 -31.04
C ALA A 133 3.19 28.96 -31.74
N ILE A 134 3.95 27.96 -31.23
CA ILE A 134 3.92 26.59 -31.75
C ILE A 134 2.55 25.93 -31.52
N LYS A 135 1.89 26.16 -30.38
CA LYS A 135 0.54 25.63 -30.09
C LYS A 135 -0.57 26.24 -30.96
N GLU A 136 -0.46 27.53 -31.30
CA GLU A 136 -1.42 28.18 -32.21
C GLU A 136 -1.26 27.72 -33.66
N GLU A 137 -0.05 27.40 -34.12
CA GLU A 137 0.18 26.85 -35.47
C GLU A 137 -0.21 25.37 -35.63
N LEU A 138 -0.28 24.60 -34.53
CA LEU A 138 -0.60 23.17 -34.54
C LEU A 138 -2.10 22.81 -34.46
N GLY A 139 -3.00 23.78 -34.26
CA GLY A 139 -4.44 23.50 -34.29
C GLY A 139 -4.97 22.63 -33.14
N ASP A 140 -4.31 22.64 -31.98
CA ASP A 140 -4.59 21.80 -30.79
C ASP A 140 -5.93 22.08 -30.08
N ASN A 141 -6.74 23.03 -30.58
CA ASN A 141 -8.06 23.33 -30.02
C ASN A 141 -9.09 22.22 -30.31
N ASP A 142 -8.91 21.44 -31.37
CA ASP A 142 -9.81 20.34 -31.73
C ASP A 142 -9.74 19.19 -30.71
N ASP A 143 -8.55 18.93 -30.15
CA ASP A 143 -8.32 17.84 -29.19
C ASP A 143 -8.99 18.12 -27.83
N GLU A 144 -8.98 19.38 -27.35
CA GLU A 144 -9.65 19.75 -26.10
C GLU A 144 -11.19 19.72 -26.23
N GLU A 145 -11.72 20.09 -27.41
CA GLU A 145 -13.15 20.08 -27.66
C GLU A 145 -13.70 18.65 -27.80
N ASP A 146 -12.93 17.74 -28.40
CA ASP A 146 -13.31 16.32 -28.48
C ASP A 146 -13.25 15.62 -27.10
N ASP A 147 -12.28 15.98 -26.25
CA ASP A 147 -12.16 15.50 -24.87
C ASP A 147 -13.41 15.82 -24.02
N LEU A 148 -13.92 17.05 -24.12
CA LEU A 148 -15.12 17.48 -23.42
C LEU A 148 -16.38 16.79 -23.96
N ALA A 149 -16.46 16.59 -25.28
CA ALA A 149 -17.54 15.84 -25.91
C ALA A 149 -17.54 14.37 -25.48
N ALA A 150 -16.36 13.75 -25.36
CA ALA A 150 -16.20 12.40 -24.84
C ALA A 150 -16.67 12.28 -23.38
N LEU A 151 -16.35 13.26 -22.54
CA LEU A 151 -16.82 13.31 -21.15
C LEU A 151 -18.36 13.44 -21.07
N GLU A 152 -18.97 14.28 -21.92
CA GLU A 152 -20.43 14.42 -21.97
C GLU A 152 -21.11 13.10 -22.37
N ARG A 153 -20.60 12.40 -23.39
CA ARG A 153 -21.11 11.08 -23.78
C ARG A 153 -20.99 10.07 -22.64
N LYS A 154 -19.86 10.04 -21.93
CA LYS A 154 -19.66 9.17 -20.75
C LYS A 154 -20.68 9.48 -19.65
N MET A 155 -20.86 10.76 -19.33
CA MET A 155 -21.84 11.20 -18.33
C MET A 155 -23.25 10.71 -18.67
N GLN A 156 -23.68 10.84 -19.93
CA GLN A 156 -25.00 10.37 -20.39
C GLN A 156 -25.12 8.85 -20.27
N SER A 157 -24.07 8.10 -20.59
CA SER A 157 -24.05 6.64 -20.52
C SER A 157 -24.07 6.08 -19.09
N ALA A 158 -23.66 6.87 -18.09
CA ALA A 158 -23.50 6.42 -16.71
C ALA A 158 -24.84 6.13 -15.98
N GLY A 159 -25.96 6.67 -16.47
CA GLY A 159 -27.29 6.40 -15.88
C GLY A 159 -27.50 6.99 -14.49
N MET A 160 -26.96 8.18 -14.22
CA MET A 160 -27.00 8.82 -12.89
C MET A 160 -28.46 9.10 -12.42
N PRO A 161 -28.74 9.02 -11.10
CA PRO A 161 -30.01 9.46 -10.53
C PRO A 161 -30.29 10.94 -10.83
N GLN A 162 -31.57 11.32 -10.91
CA GLN A 162 -31.99 12.65 -11.37
C GLN A 162 -31.40 13.81 -10.55
N ASN A 163 -31.19 13.60 -9.24
CA ASN A 163 -30.56 14.61 -8.36
C ASN A 163 -29.07 14.78 -8.68
N THR A 164 -28.34 13.68 -8.83
CA THR A 164 -26.92 13.66 -9.18
C THR A 164 -26.68 14.20 -10.59
N TRP A 165 -27.55 13.84 -11.54
CA TRP A 165 -27.50 14.31 -12.93
C TRP A 165 -27.60 15.84 -13.02
N LYS A 166 -28.54 16.45 -12.27
CA LYS A 166 -28.68 17.91 -12.21
C LYS A 166 -27.41 18.60 -11.68
N LEU A 167 -26.77 18.01 -10.67
CA LEU A 167 -25.51 18.51 -10.12
C LEU A 167 -24.37 18.38 -11.13
N ALA A 168 -24.24 17.21 -11.77
CA ALA A 168 -23.20 16.92 -12.74
C ALA A 168 -23.30 17.86 -13.96
N ILE A 169 -24.51 18.11 -14.49
CA ILE A 169 -24.71 19.09 -15.57
C ILE A 169 -24.31 20.50 -15.15
N ARG A 170 -24.66 20.92 -13.93
CA ARG A 170 -24.31 22.25 -13.42
C ARG A 170 -22.79 22.42 -13.38
N GLU A 171 -22.09 21.42 -12.89
CA GLU A 171 -20.62 21.41 -12.82
C GLU A 171 -19.97 21.29 -14.21
N PHE A 172 -20.54 20.53 -15.14
CA PHE A 172 -20.08 20.44 -16.52
C PHE A 172 -20.20 21.77 -17.27
N ARG A 173 -21.34 22.48 -17.12
CA ARG A 173 -21.50 23.84 -17.67
C ARG A 173 -20.48 24.83 -17.10
N ARG A 174 -20.07 24.64 -15.85
CA ARG A 174 -19.03 25.45 -15.21
C ARG A 174 -17.66 25.12 -15.80
N LEU A 175 -17.35 23.83 -15.97
CA LEU A 175 -16.10 23.37 -16.59
C LEU A 175 -15.93 23.90 -18.02
N LYS A 176 -16.99 23.87 -18.84
CA LYS A 176 -16.96 24.39 -20.22
C LYS A 176 -16.66 25.91 -20.31
N LYS A 177 -16.93 26.66 -19.25
CA LYS A 177 -16.62 28.11 -19.17
C LYS A 177 -15.24 28.40 -18.58
N MET A 178 -14.62 27.42 -17.93
CA MET A 178 -13.31 27.57 -17.29
C MET A 178 -12.22 27.33 -18.32
N GLN A 179 -11.13 28.09 -18.23
CA GLN A 179 -9.93 27.82 -19.03
C GLN A 179 -9.12 26.69 -18.38
N PRO A 180 -8.45 25.82 -19.17
CA PRO A 180 -7.66 24.70 -18.64
C PRO A 180 -6.58 25.09 -17.63
N GLN A 181 -6.02 26.30 -17.77
CA GLN A 181 -4.96 26.84 -16.90
C GLN A 181 -5.49 27.38 -15.57
N GLN A 182 -6.81 27.49 -15.37
CA GLN A 182 -7.38 28.01 -14.14
C GLN A 182 -7.28 27.00 -12.98
N PRO A 183 -6.95 27.46 -11.76
CA PRO A 183 -6.98 26.63 -10.57
C PRO A 183 -8.37 25.98 -10.36
N GLY A 184 -8.39 24.65 -10.22
CA GLY A 184 -9.62 23.88 -10.01
C GLY A 184 -10.29 23.35 -11.27
N TYR A 185 -9.79 23.67 -12.48
CA TYR A 185 -10.22 22.99 -13.71
C TYR A 185 -9.97 21.48 -13.61
N SER A 186 -8.75 21.09 -13.27
CA SER A 186 -8.34 19.68 -13.07
C SER A 186 -9.19 18.97 -12.02
N SER A 187 -9.42 19.58 -10.86
CA SER A 187 -10.27 19.01 -9.80
C SER A 187 -11.73 18.86 -10.22
N SER A 188 -12.23 19.76 -11.08
CA SER A 188 -13.60 19.71 -11.59
C SER A 188 -13.76 18.62 -12.67
N ARG A 189 -12.78 18.50 -13.57
CA ARG A 189 -12.70 17.43 -14.55
C ARG A 189 -12.62 16.06 -13.88
N ALA A 190 -11.68 15.88 -12.94
CA ALA A 190 -11.51 14.64 -12.18
C ALA A 190 -12.77 14.22 -11.41
N TYR A 191 -13.52 15.19 -10.87
CA TYR A 191 -14.80 14.92 -10.20
C TYR A 191 -15.89 14.43 -11.16
N LEU A 192 -16.02 15.06 -12.34
CA LEU A 192 -16.98 14.64 -13.36
C LEU A 192 -16.61 13.29 -13.97
N GLU A 193 -15.32 13.03 -14.18
CA GLU A 193 -14.80 11.72 -14.58
C GLU A 193 -15.14 10.66 -13.53
N LEU A 194 -14.88 10.93 -12.25
CA LEU A 194 -15.24 10.02 -11.16
C LEU A 194 -16.73 9.71 -11.14
N LEU A 195 -17.60 10.72 -11.22
CA LEU A 195 -19.06 10.53 -11.26
C LEU A 195 -19.49 9.67 -12.45
N SER A 196 -18.83 9.84 -13.61
CA SER A 196 -19.15 9.10 -14.83
C SER A 196 -18.67 7.64 -14.78
N ASP A 197 -17.56 7.38 -14.10
CA ASP A 197 -17.00 6.03 -13.95
C ASP A 197 -17.76 5.18 -12.92
N LEU A 198 -18.56 5.81 -12.04
CA LEU A 198 -19.29 5.09 -11.00
C LEU A 198 -20.44 4.25 -11.57
N PRO A 199 -20.61 3.00 -11.12
CA PRO A 199 -21.64 2.10 -11.62
C PRO A 199 -23.00 2.39 -10.97
N TRP A 200 -23.74 3.39 -11.47
CA TRP A 200 -25.04 3.77 -10.88
C TRP A 200 -26.14 2.73 -11.08
N GLN A 201 -26.25 2.17 -12.29
CA GLN A 201 -27.31 1.19 -12.64
C GLN A 201 -26.78 -0.21 -12.93
N LYS A 202 -25.49 -0.34 -13.22
CA LYS A 202 -24.88 -1.59 -13.65
C LYS A 202 -24.77 -2.55 -12.46
N ALA A 203 -25.67 -3.53 -12.38
CA ALA A 203 -25.64 -4.60 -11.40
C ALA A 203 -25.01 -5.88 -11.98
N SER A 204 -24.41 -6.69 -11.12
CA SER A 204 -24.09 -8.09 -11.41
C SER A 204 -25.40 -8.87 -11.58
N LYS A 205 -25.44 -9.81 -12.52
CA LYS A 205 -26.60 -10.68 -12.73
C LYS A 205 -26.78 -11.56 -11.50
N GLU A 206 -27.90 -11.42 -10.80
CA GLU A 206 -28.20 -12.28 -9.66
C GLU A 206 -29.00 -13.48 -10.16
N HIS A 207 -28.41 -14.67 -10.08
CA HIS A 207 -29.12 -15.93 -10.30
C HIS A 207 -29.93 -16.27 -9.06
N GLU A 208 -30.95 -17.13 -9.20
CA GLU A 208 -31.67 -17.64 -8.05
C GLU A 208 -30.68 -18.36 -7.12
N LEU A 209 -30.68 -17.95 -5.84
CA LEU A 209 -29.79 -18.53 -4.85
C LEU A 209 -30.14 -19.99 -4.60
N ASP A 210 -29.28 -20.90 -5.04
CA ASP A 210 -29.37 -22.31 -4.65
C ASP A 210 -28.50 -22.56 -3.42
N LEU A 211 -29.17 -22.91 -2.31
CA LEU A 211 -28.52 -23.21 -1.05
C LEU A 211 -27.67 -24.48 -1.13
N ARG A 212 -28.06 -25.46 -1.95
CA ARG A 212 -27.31 -26.72 -2.11
C ARG A 212 -26.00 -26.46 -2.85
N ALA A 213 -26.08 -25.80 -4.01
CA ALA A 213 -24.89 -25.39 -4.75
C ALA A 213 -23.96 -24.50 -3.90
N ALA A 214 -24.52 -23.57 -3.10
CA ALA A 214 -23.73 -22.75 -2.18
C ALA A 214 -23.02 -23.59 -1.10
N GLN A 215 -23.70 -24.58 -0.52
CA GLN A 215 -23.13 -25.48 0.47
C GLN A 215 -22.00 -26.34 -0.12
N GLU A 216 -22.24 -26.97 -1.28
CA GLU A 216 -21.24 -27.78 -1.98
C GLU A 216 -20.01 -26.94 -2.33
N ARG A 217 -20.22 -25.69 -2.78
CA ARG A 217 -19.11 -24.77 -3.08
C ARG A 217 -18.30 -24.42 -1.84
N LEU A 218 -18.95 -24.08 -0.73
CA LEU A 218 -18.27 -23.80 0.53
C LEU A 218 -17.50 -25.01 1.05
N ASP A 219 -18.03 -26.21 0.86
CA ASP A 219 -17.38 -27.47 1.22
C ASP A 219 -16.19 -27.84 0.33
N ASN A 220 -16.27 -27.49 -0.95
CA ASN A 220 -15.17 -27.67 -1.91
C ASN A 220 -14.05 -26.65 -1.72
N ASP A 221 -14.36 -25.40 -1.40
CA ASP A 221 -13.36 -24.34 -1.27
C ASP A 221 -12.63 -24.38 0.10
N HIS A 222 -13.31 -24.87 1.14
CA HIS A 222 -12.79 -24.87 2.51
C HIS A 222 -12.99 -26.21 3.19
N TYR A 223 -11.93 -26.77 3.78
CA TYR A 223 -12.04 -27.97 4.60
C TYR A 223 -12.46 -27.64 6.04
N GLY A 224 -13.35 -28.46 6.62
CA GLY A 224 -13.81 -28.30 8.00
C GLY A 224 -14.79 -27.13 8.18
N LEU A 225 -14.63 -26.37 9.28
CA LEU A 225 -15.42 -25.17 9.59
C LEU A 225 -16.95 -25.38 9.58
N VAL A 226 -17.42 -26.53 10.06
CA VAL A 226 -18.83 -26.95 9.99
C VAL A 226 -19.77 -25.90 10.57
N LYS A 227 -19.49 -25.40 11.78
CA LYS A 227 -20.31 -24.37 12.44
C LYS A 227 -20.39 -23.06 11.64
N VAL A 228 -19.25 -22.63 11.09
CA VAL A 228 -19.14 -21.37 10.31
C VAL A 228 -19.90 -21.49 8.99
N LYS A 229 -19.72 -22.59 8.27
CA LYS A 229 -20.44 -22.86 7.02
C LYS A 229 -21.94 -22.95 7.23
N GLN A 230 -22.37 -23.66 8.28
CA GLN A 230 -23.79 -23.74 8.64
C GLN A 230 -24.36 -22.34 8.88
N ARG A 231 -23.64 -21.48 9.61
CA ARG A 231 -24.07 -20.11 9.87
C ARG A 231 -24.18 -19.24 8.62
N ILE A 232 -23.23 -19.40 7.68
CA ILE A 232 -23.29 -18.72 6.37
C ILE A 232 -24.50 -19.20 5.58
N ILE A 233 -24.81 -20.49 5.57
CA ILE A 233 -25.99 -21.03 4.89
C ILE A 233 -27.28 -20.52 5.53
N GLU A 234 -27.36 -20.43 6.85
CA GLU A 234 -28.49 -19.81 7.56
C GLU A 234 -28.70 -18.36 7.12
N TYR A 235 -27.62 -17.58 7.04
CA TYR A 235 -27.66 -16.21 6.53
C TYR A 235 -28.17 -16.12 5.08
N LEU A 236 -27.65 -16.98 4.20
CA LEU A 236 -28.08 -17.04 2.80
C LEU A 236 -29.55 -17.47 2.67
N ALA A 237 -30.03 -18.37 3.53
CA ALA A 237 -31.41 -18.82 3.54
C ALA A 237 -32.39 -17.69 3.91
N VAL A 238 -32.06 -16.89 4.93
CA VAL A 238 -32.85 -15.69 5.30
C VAL A 238 -32.93 -14.71 4.13
N ARG A 239 -31.82 -14.50 3.44
CA ARG A 239 -31.75 -13.62 2.27
C ARG A 239 -32.51 -14.15 1.07
N LYS A 240 -32.56 -15.46 0.87
CA LYS A 240 -33.40 -16.10 -0.17
C LYS A 240 -34.89 -15.84 0.10
N LEU A 241 -35.32 -15.92 1.36
CA LEU A 241 -36.71 -15.67 1.75
C LEU A 241 -37.10 -14.19 1.63
N LYS A 242 -36.16 -13.28 1.91
CA LYS A 242 -36.38 -11.84 1.84
C LYS A 242 -35.17 -11.16 1.20
N PRO A 243 -35.19 -10.91 -0.13
CA PRO A 243 -34.05 -10.33 -0.85
C PRO A 243 -33.74 -8.89 -0.39
N ASP A 244 -34.77 -8.16 0.04
CA ASP A 244 -34.65 -6.82 0.63
C ASP A 244 -34.34 -6.83 2.13
N ALA A 245 -34.13 -8.01 2.72
CA ALA A 245 -33.73 -8.09 4.13
C ALA A 245 -32.37 -7.44 4.27
N ARG A 246 -32.35 -6.35 5.04
CA ARG A 246 -31.11 -5.76 5.53
C ARG A 246 -30.60 -6.69 6.63
N GLY A 247 -29.89 -7.73 6.21
CA GLY A 247 -29.22 -8.66 7.13
C GLY A 247 -28.06 -7.96 7.84
N PRO A 248 -27.68 -8.42 9.03
CA PRO A 248 -26.52 -7.90 9.74
C PRO A 248 -25.26 -8.09 8.89
N VAL A 249 -24.27 -7.23 9.14
CA VAL A 249 -22.96 -7.34 8.48
C VAL A 249 -22.21 -8.51 9.11
N LEU A 250 -21.73 -9.45 8.29
CA LEU A 250 -20.96 -10.59 8.77
C LEU A 250 -19.56 -10.15 9.20
N CYS A 251 -19.21 -10.38 10.47
CA CYS A 251 -17.91 -10.07 11.03
C CYS A 251 -17.14 -11.35 11.38
N PHE A 252 -16.06 -11.62 10.64
CA PHE A 252 -15.24 -12.82 10.85
C PHE A 252 -14.09 -12.55 11.82
N VAL A 253 -14.21 -13.06 13.05
CA VAL A 253 -13.19 -12.93 14.11
C VAL A 253 -12.36 -14.21 14.18
N GLY A 254 -11.07 -14.11 14.48
CA GLY A 254 -10.18 -15.27 14.54
C GLY A 254 -8.72 -14.96 14.19
N PRO A 255 -7.80 -15.91 14.39
CA PRO A 255 -6.39 -15.71 14.17
C PRO A 255 -6.05 -15.55 12.66
N PRO A 256 -4.87 -15.00 12.31
CA PRO A 256 -4.49 -14.83 10.92
C PRO A 256 -4.26 -16.19 10.23
N GLY A 257 -4.59 -16.26 8.93
CA GLY A 257 -4.35 -17.47 8.13
C GLY A 257 -5.39 -18.57 8.29
N VAL A 258 -6.55 -18.30 8.91
CA VAL A 258 -7.71 -19.22 8.98
C VAL A 258 -8.66 -19.14 7.78
N GLY A 259 -8.27 -18.43 6.71
CA GLY A 259 -9.07 -18.38 5.48
C GLY A 259 -10.25 -17.41 5.48
N LYS A 260 -10.31 -16.40 6.37
CA LYS A 260 -11.39 -15.39 6.39
C LYS A 260 -11.65 -14.72 5.02
N THR A 261 -10.59 -14.23 4.40
CA THR A 261 -10.65 -13.59 3.07
C THR A 261 -11.12 -14.58 1.99
N SER A 262 -10.70 -15.85 2.11
CA SER A 262 -11.07 -16.92 1.19
C SER A 262 -12.56 -17.25 1.32
N LEU A 263 -13.10 -17.33 2.55
CA LEU A 263 -14.52 -17.53 2.80
C LEU A 263 -15.38 -16.40 2.22
N ALA A 264 -14.95 -15.15 2.39
CA ALA A 264 -15.65 -14.00 1.80
C ALA A 264 -15.67 -14.08 0.26
N SER A 265 -14.58 -14.53 -0.36
CA SER A 265 -14.51 -14.78 -1.79
C SER A 265 -15.45 -15.90 -2.24
N SER A 266 -15.52 -17.01 -1.49
CA SER A 266 -16.47 -18.11 -1.78
C SER A 266 -17.92 -17.67 -1.62
N ILE A 267 -18.25 -16.83 -0.62
CA ILE A 267 -19.60 -16.25 -0.46
C ILE A 267 -19.94 -15.38 -1.67
N ALA A 268 -19.02 -14.51 -2.11
CA ALA A 268 -19.24 -13.67 -3.28
C ALA A 268 -19.50 -14.51 -4.54
N ALA A 269 -18.72 -15.58 -4.73
CA ALA A 269 -18.87 -16.48 -5.85
C ALA A 269 -20.13 -17.37 -5.77
N ALA A 270 -20.62 -17.69 -4.57
CA ALA A 270 -21.91 -18.36 -4.37
C ALA A 270 -23.10 -17.44 -4.66
N LEU A 271 -22.95 -16.13 -4.43
CA LEU A 271 -23.94 -15.10 -4.76
C LEU A 271 -23.90 -14.64 -6.23
N ASP A 272 -22.95 -15.13 -7.03
CA ASP A 272 -22.61 -14.64 -8.37
C ASP A 272 -22.40 -13.11 -8.43
N ARG A 273 -21.78 -12.57 -7.38
CA ARG A 273 -21.48 -11.13 -7.26
C ARG A 273 -19.99 -10.91 -7.39
N LYS A 274 -19.63 -9.78 -8.01
CA LYS A 274 -18.22 -9.37 -8.04
C LYS A 274 -17.70 -9.14 -6.62
N PHE A 275 -16.47 -9.58 -6.39
CA PHE A 275 -15.79 -9.48 -5.11
C PHE A 275 -14.76 -8.34 -5.13
N VAL A 276 -14.70 -7.56 -4.05
CA VAL A 276 -13.64 -6.57 -3.82
C VAL A 276 -13.17 -6.60 -2.39
N ARG A 277 -11.85 -6.50 -2.22
CA ARG A 277 -11.23 -6.42 -0.91
C ARG A 277 -10.67 -5.02 -0.70
N ILE A 278 -11.03 -4.40 0.42
CA ILE A 278 -10.54 -3.11 0.87
C ILE A 278 -9.81 -3.33 2.19
N SER A 279 -8.50 -3.10 2.21
CA SER A 279 -7.73 -3.16 3.45
C SER A 279 -7.88 -1.84 4.20
N LEU A 280 -8.26 -1.92 5.47
CA LEU A 280 -8.33 -0.80 6.40
C LEU A 280 -7.13 -0.77 7.36
N GLY A 281 -6.19 -1.71 7.19
CA GLY A 281 -4.96 -1.76 7.96
C GLY A 281 -4.15 -0.48 7.82
N GLY A 282 -3.79 0.12 8.96
CA GLY A 282 -2.99 1.35 9.02
C GLY A 282 -3.76 2.62 8.63
N VAL A 283 -5.08 2.55 8.46
CA VAL A 283 -5.93 3.73 8.32
C VAL A 283 -5.99 4.45 9.66
N LYS A 284 -5.67 5.74 9.61
CA LYS A 284 -5.68 6.64 10.77
C LYS A 284 -6.65 7.81 10.62
N ASP A 285 -7.05 8.09 9.39
CA ASP A 285 -7.92 9.23 9.05
C ASP A 285 -9.24 8.70 8.46
N GLU A 286 -10.32 9.35 8.85
CA GLU A 286 -11.67 9.15 8.28
C GLU A 286 -11.71 9.50 6.78
N ALA A 287 -10.87 10.47 6.37
CA ALA A 287 -10.78 10.89 4.97
C ALA A 287 -10.27 9.78 4.04
N ASP A 288 -9.53 8.78 4.54
CA ASP A 288 -9.13 7.63 3.71
C ASP A 288 -10.31 6.73 3.33
N ILE A 289 -11.33 6.67 4.20
CA ILE A 289 -12.51 5.81 4.00
C ILE A 289 -13.57 6.54 3.18
N ARG A 290 -13.92 7.77 3.59
CA ARG A 290 -14.94 8.62 2.92
C ARG A 290 -14.37 9.33 1.69
N GLY A 291 -13.24 10.01 1.86
CA GLY A 291 -12.60 10.85 0.87
C GLY A 291 -12.31 12.24 1.41
N HIS A 292 -11.52 13.01 0.66
CA HIS A 292 -11.23 14.39 1.02
C HIS A 292 -12.27 15.35 0.44
N ARG A 293 -12.51 16.47 1.15
CA ARG A 293 -13.30 17.58 0.62
C ARG A 293 -12.63 18.15 -0.63
N ARG A 294 -13.40 18.34 -1.71
CA ARG A 294 -12.96 18.90 -3.00
C ARG A 294 -12.16 20.21 -2.93
N THR A 295 -12.31 20.98 -1.85
CA THR A 295 -11.56 22.22 -1.61
C THR A 295 -10.07 21.99 -1.39
N TYR A 296 -9.64 20.77 -1.05
CA TYR A 296 -8.25 20.44 -0.88
C TYR A 296 -7.56 20.17 -2.22
N ILE A 297 -6.38 20.76 -2.41
CA ILE A 297 -5.52 20.48 -3.56
C ILE A 297 -5.12 19.00 -3.49
N GLY A 298 -5.36 18.24 -4.55
CA GLY A 298 -5.12 16.79 -4.57
C GLY A 298 -6.20 15.97 -3.85
N SER A 299 -7.44 16.47 -3.77
CA SER A 299 -8.57 15.70 -3.21
C SER A 299 -8.72 14.34 -3.88
N MET A 300 -8.60 13.27 -3.09
CA MET A 300 -8.81 11.90 -3.53
C MET A 300 -10.16 11.37 -3.03
N PRO A 301 -10.85 10.51 -3.82
CA PRO A 301 -12.02 9.79 -3.33
C PRO A 301 -11.61 8.78 -2.25
N GLY A 302 -12.53 8.45 -1.35
CA GLY A 302 -12.30 7.43 -0.33
C GLY A 302 -12.13 6.04 -0.93
N ARG A 303 -11.50 5.14 -0.16
CA ARG A 303 -11.23 3.75 -0.55
C ARG A 303 -12.49 2.96 -0.95
N LEU A 304 -13.65 3.30 -0.39
CA LEU A 304 -14.93 2.67 -0.74
C LEU A 304 -15.38 3.02 -2.16
N ILE A 305 -15.33 4.30 -2.51
CA ILE A 305 -15.69 4.81 -3.84
C ILE A 305 -14.68 4.32 -4.87
N ASP A 306 -13.39 4.33 -4.55
CA ASP A 306 -12.34 3.76 -5.40
C ASP A 306 -12.53 2.24 -5.60
N GLY A 307 -12.97 1.53 -4.56
CA GLY A 307 -13.36 0.12 -4.64
C GLY A 307 -14.53 -0.11 -5.61
N LEU A 308 -15.58 0.70 -5.54
CA LEU A 308 -16.72 0.65 -6.47
C LEU A 308 -16.30 0.94 -7.92
N LYS A 309 -15.46 1.96 -8.12
CA LYS A 309 -14.91 2.31 -9.42
C LYS A 309 -14.17 1.14 -10.06
N LYS A 310 -13.32 0.45 -9.30
CA LYS A 310 -12.55 -0.71 -9.79
C LYS A 310 -13.43 -1.89 -10.21
N VAL A 311 -14.52 -2.13 -9.48
CA VAL A 311 -15.39 -3.29 -9.71
C VAL A 311 -16.42 -3.02 -10.82
N ALA A 312 -16.80 -1.76 -10.98
CA ALA A 312 -17.74 -1.28 -11.99
C ALA A 312 -19.11 -1.99 -11.94
N VAL A 313 -19.58 -2.34 -10.73
CA VAL A 313 -20.97 -2.77 -10.45
C VAL A 313 -21.49 -2.15 -9.16
N CYS A 314 -22.81 -1.99 -9.03
CA CYS A 314 -23.47 -1.38 -7.87
C CYS A 314 -23.69 -2.34 -6.70
N ASN A 315 -23.73 -3.66 -6.93
CA ASN A 315 -24.04 -4.69 -5.94
C ASN A 315 -22.86 -5.64 -5.61
N PRO A 316 -21.61 -5.16 -5.46
CA PRO A 316 -20.49 -6.04 -5.17
C PRO A 316 -20.54 -6.57 -3.74
N VAL A 317 -19.85 -7.68 -3.49
CA VAL A 317 -19.50 -8.10 -2.13
C VAL A 317 -18.18 -7.44 -1.76
N MET A 318 -18.23 -6.52 -0.79
CA MET A 318 -17.06 -5.83 -0.27
C MET A 318 -16.58 -6.49 1.01
N LEU A 319 -15.32 -6.91 1.02
CA LEU A 319 -14.64 -7.34 2.24
C LEU A 319 -13.81 -6.18 2.79
N LEU A 320 -14.15 -5.75 4.00
CA LEU A 320 -13.37 -4.80 4.79
C LEU A 320 -12.40 -5.59 5.68
N ASP A 321 -11.12 -5.58 5.32
CA ASP A 321 -10.07 -6.36 6.00
C ASP A 321 -9.36 -5.50 7.06
N GLU A 322 -8.88 -6.14 8.13
CA GLU A 322 -8.13 -5.50 9.23
C GLU A 322 -8.83 -4.32 9.93
N ILE A 323 -10.15 -4.44 10.19
CA ILE A 323 -10.92 -3.43 10.96
C ILE A 323 -10.35 -3.24 12.38
N ASP A 324 -9.77 -4.28 12.97
CA ASP A 324 -9.14 -4.24 14.29
C ASP A 324 -7.90 -3.35 14.36
N LYS A 325 -7.29 -3.03 13.21
CA LYS A 325 -6.08 -2.21 13.12
C LYS A 325 -6.34 -0.74 12.78
N THR A 326 -7.60 -0.31 12.74
CA THR A 326 -7.91 1.10 12.55
C THR A 326 -7.58 1.86 13.83
N GLY A 327 -6.60 2.76 13.77
CA GLY A 327 -6.17 3.54 14.93
C GLY A 327 -6.98 4.83 15.04
N SER A 328 -7.34 5.22 16.26
CA SER A 328 -7.90 6.54 16.53
C SER A 328 -6.76 7.56 16.63
N ASP A 329 -6.73 8.55 15.73
CA ASP A 329 -5.85 9.72 15.84
C ASP A 329 -6.67 10.95 16.26
N VAL A 330 -5.96 12.03 16.67
CA VAL A 330 -6.57 13.32 17.08
C VAL A 330 -7.48 13.95 15.99
N ARG A 331 -7.37 13.49 14.74
CA ARG A 331 -8.10 14.02 13.57
C ARG A 331 -9.47 13.38 13.33
N GLY A 332 -9.82 12.31 14.05
CA GLY A 332 -11.11 11.63 13.93
C GLY A 332 -11.00 10.13 14.19
N ASP A 333 -12.15 9.49 14.36
CA ASP A 333 -12.24 8.05 14.54
C ASP A 333 -12.72 7.38 13.23
N PRO A 334 -11.87 6.61 12.52
CA PRO A 334 -12.25 5.91 11.31
C PRO A 334 -13.39 4.90 11.54
N ALA A 335 -13.58 4.41 12.78
CA ALA A 335 -14.69 3.52 13.11
C ALA A 335 -16.05 4.22 12.98
N SER A 336 -16.11 5.53 13.24
CA SER A 336 -17.32 6.34 13.05
C SER A 336 -17.70 6.45 11.57
N ALA A 337 -16.71 6.56 10.68
CA ALA A 337 -16.92 6.55 9.23
C ALA A 337 -17.47 5.21 8.73
N LEU A 338 -16.97 4.11 9.28
CA LEU A 338 -17.45 2.77 8.97
C LEU A 338 -18.89 2.55 9.45
N LEU A 339 -19.27 3.10 10.59
CA LEU A 339 -20.65 2.99 11.09
C LEU A 339 -21.67 3.55 10.09
N GLU A 340 -21.42 4.72 9.52
CA GLU A 340 -22.33 5.32 8.53
C GLU A 340 -22.47 4.46 7.26
N VAL A 341 -21.36 3.86 6.82
CA VAL A 341 -21.32 3.00 5.63
C VAL A 341 -22.07 1.69 5.88
N LEU A 342 -21.92 1.14 7.09
CA LEU A 342 -22.48 -0.15 7.46
C LEU A 342 -23.92 -0.04 7.98
N ASP A 343 -24.35 1.14 8.41
CA ASP A 343 -25.71 1.37 8.88
C ASP A 343 -26.70 1.25 7.72
N PRO A 344 -27.62 0.26 7.76
CA PRO A 344 -28.60 0.08 6.71
C PRO A 344 -29.56 1.26 6.56
N GLU A 345 -29.75 2.10 7.58
CA GLU A 345 -30.57 3.31 7.51
C GLU A 345 -29.85 4.48 6.84
N GLN A 346 -28.55 4.62 7.07
CA GLN A 346 -27.75 5.75 6.59
C GLN A 346 -27.10 5.49 5.23
N ASN A 347 -26.75 4.23 4.91
CA ASN A 347 -26.01 3.89 3.69
C ASN A 347 -26.74 4.21 2.38
N LYS A 348 -28.07 4.38 2.40
CA LYS A 348 -28.87 4.85 1.24
C LYS A 348 -28.53 6.28 0.84
N THR A 349 -28.18 7.11 1.82
CA THR A 349 -27.83 8.52 1.66
C THR A 349 -26.45 8.76 2.25
N PHE A 350 -25.51 7.84 1.97
CA PHE A 350 -24.14 7.99 2.40
C PHE A 350 -23.60 9.33 1.89
N ASN A 351 -23.25 10.22 2.82
CA ASN A 351 -22.78 11.54 2.50
C ASN A 351 -21.35 11.67 3.02
N ASP A 352 -20.43 12.19 2.21
CA ASP A 352 -19.01 12.30 2.56
C ASP A 352 -18.72 13.34 3.67
N GLN A 353 -19.73 13.78 4.44
CA GLN A 353 -19.60 14.85 5.43
C GLN A 353 -20.02 14.42 6.83
N ALA A 354 -19.07 14.64 7.75
CA ALA A 354 -19.10 14.19 9.13
C ALA A 354 -20.35 14.61 9.93
N GLN A 355 -20.99 13.62 10.55
CA GLN A 355 -21.70 13.80 11.82
C GLN A 355 -21.12 12.83 12.85
N PRO A 356 -20.98 13.23 14.13
CA PRO A 356 -20.42 12.37 15.15
C PRO A 356 -21.52 11.52 15.80
N ILE A 357 -21.39 10.19 15.79
CA ILE A 357 -22.20 9.29 16.64
C ILE A 357 -21.32 8.13 17.16
N PRO A 358 -21.42 7.76 18.46
CA PRO A 358 -20.57 6.77 19.13
C PRO A 358 -21.29 5.40 19.36
N PRO A 359 -20.83 4.57 20.31
CA PRO A 359 -20.49 3.15 20.13
C PRO A 359 -21.72 2.24 20.02
N PRO A 360 -21.93 1.48 18.92
CA PRO A 360 -21.51 0.06 18.89
C PRO A 360 -21.40 -0.54 17.46
N LEU A 361 -20.19 -0.69 16.90
CA LEU A 361 -20.01 -1.53 15.69
C LEU A 361 -20.41 -2.99 15.96
N LEU A 362 -20.25 -3.46 17.20
CA LEU A 362 -20.54 -4.84 17.60
C LEU A 362 -22.04 -5.17 17.60
N ASP A 363 -22.91 -4.26 18.04
CA ASP A 363 -24.36 -4.56 18.16
C ASP A 363 -25.05 -4.72 16.79
N ARG A 364 -24.40 -4.26 15.72
CA ARG A 364 -24.93 -4.30 14.34
C ARG A 364 -24.22 -5.34 13.47
N MET A 365 -23.17 -5.97 14.00
CA MET A 365 -22.41 -7.01 13.31
C MET A 365 -22.80 -8.38 13.86
N GLU A 366 -22.98 -9.33 12.95
CA GLU A 366 -23.06 -10.72 13.33
C GLU A 366 -21.65 -11.29 13.42
N VAL A 367 -21.17 -11.47 14.65
CA VAL A 367 -19.83 -11.99 14.92
C VAL A 367 -19.82 -13.51 14.71
N ILE A 368 -18.98 -13.95 13.78
CA ILE A 368 -18.70 -15.36 13.51
C ILE A 368 -17.24 -15.62 13.87
N GLU A 369 -17.03 -16.45 14.88
CA GLU A 369 -15.70 -16.84 15.36
C GLU A 369 -15.15 -18.01 14.54
N LEU A 370 -13.96 -17.82 13.97
CA LEU A 370 -13.19 -18.85 13.29
C LEU A 370 -12.12 -19.38 14.23
N PRO A 371 -12.24 -20.63 14.70
CA PRO A 371 -11.19 -21.25 15.48
C PRO A 371 -9.95 -21.53 14.62
N GLY A 372 -8.82 -21.75 15.29
CA GLY A 372 -7.63 -22.30 14.65
C GLY A 372 -7.85 -23.75 14.18
N TYR A 373 -6.96 -24.23 13.31
CA TYR A 373 -7.03 -25.58 12.77
C TYR A 373 -6.20 -26.57 13.59
N THR A 374 -6.72 -27.78 13.76
CA THR A 374 -5.95 -28.91 14.28
C THR A 374 -4.86 -29.37 13.29
N PRO A 375 -3.79 -30.04 13.74
CA PRO A 375 -2.74 -30.53 12.84
C PRO A 375 -3.28 -31.45 11.74
N GLU A 376 -4.29 -32.26 12.03
CA GLU A 376 -4.95 -33.13 11.05
C GLU A 376 -5.76 -32.34 10.02
N GLU A 377 -6.48 -31.31 10.45
CA GLU A 377 -7.18 -30.41 9.54
C GLU A 377 -6.20 -29.66 8.64
N LYS A 378 -5.11 -29.14 9.20
CA LYS A 378 -4.05 -28.47 8.42
C LYS A 378 -3.45 -29.39 7.36
N LEU A 379 -3.21 -30.65 7.71
CA LEU A 379 -2.72 -31.65 6.76
C LEU A 379 -3.71 -31.86 5.61
N LYS A 380 -5.01 -31.98 5.91
CA LYS A 380 -6.04 -32.13 4.87
C LYS A 380 -6.20 -30.86 4.03
N ILE A 381 -6.15 -29.68 4.64
CA ILE A 381 -6.17 -28.38 3.95
C ILE A 381 -4.95 -28.26 3.01
N ALA A 382 -3.77 -28.66 3.49
CA ALA A 382 -2.56 -28.61 2.69
C ALA A 382 -2.64 -29.50 1.46
N MET A 383 -3.07 -30.75 1.63
CA MET A 383 -3.20 -31.70 0.52
C MET A 383 -4.27 -31.31 -0.50
N ARG A 384 -5.43 -30.81 -0.04
CA ARG A 384 -6.57 -30.49 -0.93
C ARG A 384 -6.46 -29.13 -1.60
N HIS A 385 -5.95 -28.11 -0.91
CA HIS A 385 -6.03 -26.72 -1.36
C HIS A 385 -4.67 -26.05 -1.50
N LEU A 386 -3.77 -26.17 -0.50
CA LEU A 386 -2.51 -25.41 -0.52
C LEU A 386 -1.53 -25.95 -1.57
N ILE A 387 -1.31 -27.26 -1.64
CA ILE A 387 -0.35 -27.85 -2.59
C ILE A 387 -0.75 -27.54 -4.04
N PRO A 388 -1.98 -27.81 -4.50
CA PRO A 388 -2.38 -27.47 -5.87
C PRO A 388 -2.22 -25.98 -6.16
N ARG A 389 -2.61 -25.11 -5.21
CA ARG A 389 -2.50 -23.66 -5.37
C ARG A 389 -1.04 -23.18 -5.44
N VAL A 390 -0.17 -23.73 -4.60
CA VAL A 390 1.26 -23.39 -4.59
C VAL A 390 1.92 -23.88 -5.88
N LEU A 391 1.59 -25.08 -6.35
CA LEU A 391 2.11 -25.61 -7.62
C LEU A 391 1.71 -24.72 -8.80
N ASP A 392 0.43 -24.36 -8.90
CA ASP A 392 -0.10 -23.46 -9.94
C ASP A 392 0.60 -22.09 -9.93
N GLN A 393 0.75 -21.47 -8.75
CA GLN A 393 1.45 -20.18 -8.61
C GLN A 393 2.91 -20.20 -9.04
N HIS A 394 3.56 -21.37 -9.01
CA HIS A 394 4.98 -21.52 -9.37
C HIS A 394 5.15 -22.20 -10.73
N GLY A 395 4.07 -22.42 -11.48
CA GLY A 395 4.10 -23.05 -12.80
C GLY A 395 4.55 -24.51 -12.78
N LEU A 396 4.42 -25.19 -11.65
CA LEU A 396 4.80 -26.60 -11.50
C LEU A 396 3.56 -27.49 -11.63
N SER A 397 3.68 -28.61 -12.34
CA SER A 397 2.67 -29.67 -12.32
C SER A 397 2.98 -30.71 -11.24
N SER A 398 1.99 -31.53 -10.89
CA SER A 398 2.17 -32.69 -10.00
C SER A 398 3.13 -33.76 -10.54
N GLU A 399 3.51 -33.65 -11.81
CA GLU A 399 4.48 -34.54 -12.46
C GLU A 399 5.92 -34.13 -12.15
N PHE A 400 6.17 -32.85 -11.88
CA PHE A 400 7.51 -32.35 -11.55
C PHE A 400 7.82 -32.40 -10.05
N LEU A 401 6.84 -32.15 -9.20
CA LEU A 401 7.02 -32.09 -7.75
C LEU A 401 5.94 -32.87 -7.01
N GLN A 402 6.35 -33.85 -6.21
CA GLN A 402 5.48 -34.60 -5.32
C GLN A 402 5.90 -34.38 -3.87
N ILE A 403 4.97 -33.90 -3.04
CA ILE A 403 5.18 -33.69 -1.61
C ILE A 403 4.39 -34.77 -0.86
N PRO A 404 5.06 -35.80 -0.30
CA PRO A 404 4.38 -36.84 0.45
C PRO A 404 3.66 -36.28 1.69
N LYS A 405 2.54 -36.91 2.06
CA LYS A 405 1.77 -36.55 3.27
C LYS A 405 2.64 -36.53 4.53
N ALA A 406 3.60 -37.46 4.64
CA ALA A 406 4.54 -37.52 5.76
C ALA A 406 5.41 -36.26 5.86
N MET A 407 5.87 -35.71 4.73
CA MET A 407 6.68 -34.48 4.72
C MET A 407 5.84 -33.26 5.10
N VAL A 408 4.60 -33.18 4.64
CA VAL A 408 3.68 -32.10 5.06
C VAL A 408 3.46 -32.16 6.58
N GLN A 409 3.27 -33.35 7.14
CA GLN A 409 3.14 -33.53 8.59
C GLN A 409 4.41 -33.11 9.33
N LEU A 410 5.60 -33.43 8.79
CA LEU A 410 6.88 -33.00 9.35
C LEU A 410 7.02 -31.47 9.34
N VAL A 411 6.64 -30.80 8.23
CA VAL A 411 6.63 -29.34 8.14
C VAL A 411 5.68 -28.72 9.16
N ILE A 412 4.48 -29.30 9.32
CA ILE A 412 3.50 -28.84 10.32
C ILE A 412 4.09 -28.92 11.74
N GLN A 413 4.74 -30.03 12.07
CA GLN A 413 5.24 -30.27 13.43
C GLN A 413 6.53 -29.50 13.77
N ARG A 414 7.49 -29.44 12.83
CA ARG A 414 8.85 -28.92 13.09
C ARG A 414 9.10 -27.49 12.62
N TYR A 415 8.29 -26.98 11.69
CA TYR A 415 8.55 -25.70 11.01
C TYR A 415 7.40 -24.69 11.14
N THR A 416 6.26 -25.07 11.72
CA THR A 416 5.12 -24.16 11.91
C THR A 416 4.61 -24.18 13.35
N ARG A 417 4.35 -22.99 13.91
CA ARG A 417 3.70 -22.81 15.21
C ARG A 417 2.75 -21.61 15.11
N GLU A 418 1.58 -21.86 14.58
CA GLU A 418 0.51 -20.87 14.36
C GLU A 418 -0.85 -21.56 14.45
N ALA A 419 -1.94 -20.82 14.64
CA ALA A 419 -3.30 -21.36 14.59
C ALA A 419 -3.79 -21.61 13.15
N GLY A 420 -3.40 -20.75 12.20
CA GLY A 420 -3.76 -20.82 10.78
C GLY A 420 -2.82 -21.69 9.93
N VAL A 421 -2.84 -21.45 8.62
CA VAL A 421 -2.00 -22.15 7.62
C VAL A 421 -1.09 -21.22 6.80
N ARG A 422 -0.88 -19.97 7.22
CA ARG A 422 -0.10 -18.97 6.48
C ARG A 422 1.40 -19.30 6.44
N SER A 423 1.98 -19.67 7.58
CA SER A 423 3.36 -20.16 7.68
C SER A 423 3.53 -21.48 6.93
N LEU A 424 2.54 -22.37 7.01
CA LEU A 424 2.53 -23.63 6.25
C LEU A 424 2.59 -23.38 4.74
N GLU A 425 1.72 -22.51 4.21
CA GLU A 425 1.74 -22.11 2.79
C GLU A 425 3.09 -21.50 2.38
N ARG A 426 3.67 -20.62 3.21
CA ARG A 426 4.99 -20.03 2.96
C ARG A 426 6.12 -21.07 2.88
N ASN A 427 6.12 -22.05 3.78
CA ASN A 427 7.11 -23.13 3.78
C ASN A 427 6.93 -24.05 2.56
N LEU A 428 5.70 -24.42 2.22
CA LEU A 428 5.42 -25.20 1.01
C LEU A 428 5.83 -24.44 -0.26
N ALA A 429 5.58 -23.13 -0.33
CA ALA A 429 6.01 -22.29 -1.44
C ALA A 429 7.54 -22.19 -1.54
N ALA A 430 8.26 -22.21 -0.42
CA ALA A 430 9.73 -22.26 -0.43
C ALA A 430 10.24 -23.57 -1.04
N LEU A 431 9.63 -24.70 -0.68
CA LEU A 431 9.93 -26.00 -1.29
C LEU A 431 9.63 -26.01 -2.80
N ALA A 432 8.49 -25.45 -3.20
CA ALA A 432 8.12 -25.33 -4.61
C ALA A 432 9.10 -24.45 -5.40
N ARG A 433 9.54 -23.31 -4.85
CA ARG A 433 10.59 -22.49 -5.49
C ARG A 433 11.90 -23.23 -5.65
N ALA A 434 12.34 -23.96 -4.63
CA ALA A 434 13.57 -24.75 -4.71
C ALA A 434 13.48 -25.87 -5.75
N ALA A 435 12.31 -26.50 -5.88
CA ALA A 435 12.04 -27.45 -6.96
C ALA A 435 12.05 -26.78 -8.34
N ALA A 436 11.41 -25.61 -8.48
CA ALA A 436 11.37 -24.86 -9.74
C ALA A 436 12.77 -24.49 -10.24
N VAL A 437 13.67 -24.07 -9.36
CA VAL A 437 15.08 -23.82 -9.71
C VAL A 437 15.74 -25.08 -10.27
N ARG A 438 15.56 -26.24 -9.61
CA ARG A 438 16.13 -27.52 -10.08
C ARG A 438 15.57 -27.95 -11.43
N VAL A 439 14.28 -27.75 -11.67
CA VAL A 439 13.64 -28.07 -12.96
C VAL A 439 14.18 -27.14 -14.06
N ALA A 440 14.26 -25.84 -13.80
CA ALA A 440 14.81 -24.86 -14.73
C ALA A 440 16.29 -25.09 -15.06
N GLU A 441 17.10 -25.53 -14.08
CA GLU A 441 18.50 -25.92 -14.29
C GLU A 441 18.61 -27.19 -15.17
N GLN A 442 17.71 -28.17 -15.00
CA GLN A 442 17.73 -29.43 -15.76
C GLN A 442 17.31 -29.25 -17.22
N GLU A 443 16.41 -28.31 -17.54
CA GLU A 443 16.06 -27.97 -18.93
C GLU A 443 17.24 -27.45 -19.74
N GLN A 444 18.26 -26.86 -19.10
CA GLN A 444 19.45 -26.36 -19.81
C GLN A 444 20.48 -27.45 -20.20
N VAL A 445 20.36 -28.68 -19.67
CA VAL A 445 21.41 -29.72 -19.80
C VAL A 445 21.15 -30.71 -20.96
N VAL A 446 20.30 -30.39 -21.94
CA VAL A 446 20.22 -31.19 -23.18
C VAL A 446 21.46 -30.90 -24.05
N PRO A 447 22.40 -31.85 -24.24
CA PRO A 447 23.58 -31.59 -25.04
C PRO A 447 23.18 -31.62 -26.53
N LEU A 448 23.54 -30.56 -27.26
CA LEU A 448 23.73 -30.63 -28.71
C LEU A 448 24.70 -31.78 -29.00
N SER A 449 24.16 -32.93 -29.44
CA SER A 449 24.96 -34.09 -29.79
C SER A 449 25.88 -33.73 -30.96
N LYS A 450 27.18 -33.74 -30.64
CA LYS A 450 28.31 -33.77 -31.56
C LYS A 450 28.03 -34.70 -32.75
N GLY A 451 28.20 -34.15 -33.94
CA GLY A 451 28.33 -34.90 -35.18
C GLY A 451 29.47 -34.34 -36.02
N VAL A 452 30.69 -34.21 -35.47
CA VAL A 452 31.93 -34.09 -36.27
C VAL A 452 33.12 -34.63 -35.45
N GLU A 453 33.39 -35.93 -35.60
CA GLU A 453 34.76 -36.49 -35.57
C GLU A 453 34.91 -37.09 -36.98
N GLY A 454 35.77 -36.56 -37.86
CA GLY A 454 37.20 -36.74 -37.80
C GLY A 454 37.60 -37.78 -38.85
N LEU A 455 37.85 -37.37 -40.09
CA LEU A 455 38.51 -38.21 -41.09
C LEU A 455 39.69 -37.43 -41.69
N SER A 456 40.87 -37.98 -41.42
CA SER A 456 42.16 -37.52 -41.87
C SER A 456 42.52 -38.18 -43.21
N THR A 457 43.30 -37.42 -44.00
CA THR A 457 44.20 -37.77 -45.12
C THR A 457 43.71 -37.67 -46.57
N PRO A 458 44.62 -37.30 -47.51
CA PRO A 458 44.30 -36.55 -48.72
C PRO A 458 44.67 -37.28 -50.04
N LEU A 459 44.35 -36.62 -51.16
CA LEU A 459 44.91 -36.78 -52.53
C LEU A 459 44.24 -37.75 -53.51
N LEU A 460 44.17 -37.23 -54.75
CA LEU A 460 44.15 -37.88 -56.07
C LEU A 460 42.80 -38.24 -56.71
N GLU A 461 42.58 -37.52 -57.82
CA GLU A 461 42.22 -38.04 -59.15
C GLU A 461 40.77 -38.41 -59.51
N ASN A 462 40.25 -37.55 -60.41
CA ASN A 462 39.73 -37.88 -61.74
C ASN A 462 38.38 -38.60 -61.93
N ARG A 463 37.65 -38.02 -62.90
CA ARG A 463 36.59 -38.57 -63.79
C ARG A 463 35.19 -38.68 -63.17
N LEU A 464 34.26 -37.81 -63.57
CA LEU A 464 33.41 -37.83 -64.79
C LEU A 464 32.26 -38.88 -64.71
N VAL A 465 31.06 -38.46 -65.14
CA VAL A 465 29.91 -39.28 -65.61
C VAL A 465 29.06 -39.88 -64.45
N ASP A 466 27.73 -39.82 -64.34
CA ASP A 466 26.61 -39.28 -65.12
C ASP A 466 25.31 -39.38 -64.28
N SER A 467 24.26 -38.68 -64.75
CA SER A 467 22.81 -39.01 -64.72
C SER A 467 22.11 -39.42 -63.40
N ALA A 468 21.14 -38.61 -62.94
CA ALA A 468 19.68 -38.87 -62.98
C ALA A 468 19.18 -39.68 -61.76
N GLU A 469 18.11 -39.33 -61.03
CA GLU A 469 16.83 -38.72 -61.39
C GLU A 469 16.33 -37.78 -60.29
N VAL A 470 15.61 -36.73 -60.71
CA VAL A 470 14.73 -35.91 -59.88
C VAL A 470 13.33 -36.41 -60.12
N GLU A 471 12.65 -36.92 -59.09
CA GLU A 471 11.19 -36.87 -59.02
C GLU A 471 10.77 -36.18 -57.73
N MET A 472 10.05 -35.06 -57.93
CA MET A 472 9.35 -34.32 -56.90
C MET A 472 8.14 -35.13 -56.43
N GLU A 473 7.96 -35.24 -55.12
CA GLU A 473 6.61 -35.38 -54.56
C GLU A 473 6.31 -34.22 -53.60
N VAL A 474 5.09 -33.74 -53.76
CA VAL A 474 4.54 -32.46 -53.37
C VAL A 474 4.38 -32.38 -51.85
N ILE A 475 4.78 -31.25 -51.26
CA ILE A 475 4.48 -30.90 -49.87
C ILE A 475 2.98 -30.57 -49.76
N PRO A 476 2.15 -31.31 -49.01
CA PRO A 476 0.93 -30.72 -48.48
C PRO A 476 1.30 -29.92 -47.22
N MET A 477 1.32 -28.60 -47.36
CA MET A 477 1.27 -27.70 -46.21
C MET A 477 -0.08 -27.87 -45.53
N GLY A 478 -0.11 -28.66 -44.46
CA GLY A 478 -1.31 -28.86 -43.69
C GLY A 478 -1.15 -29.93 -42.62
N VAL A 479 -0.31 -29.69 -41.61
CA VAL A 479 -0.35 -30.47 -40.38
C VAL A 479 -0.20 -29.54 -39.17
N ASN A 480 -1.09 -29.74 -38.23
CA ASN A 480 -1.36 -28.94 -37.05
C ASN A 480 -0.12 -28.71 -36.19
N ASN A 481 0.02 -27.48 -35.69
CA ASN A 481 1.01 -27.07 -34.69
C ASN A 481 0.76 -27.68 -33.28
N ARG A 482 0.13 -28.86 -33.21
CA ARG A 482 -0.26 -29.55 -31.96
C ARG A 482 0.52 -30.84 -31.69
N ASP A 483 1.36 -31.30 -32.62
CA ASP A 483 2.06 -32.58 -32.47
C ASP A 483 3.59 -32.45 -32.33
N ILE A 484 4.09 -31.31 -31.83
CA ILE A 484 5.51 -31.13 -31.44
C ILE A 484 5.69 -31.13 -29.91
N SER A 485 4.62 -31.17 -29.11
CA SER A 485 4.73 -31.06 -27.64
C SER A 485 4.99 -32.37 -26.89
N ASN A 486 5.12 -33.53 -27.55
CA ASN A 486 5.17 -34.84 -26.87
C ASN A 486 6.50 -35.60 -26.97
N THR A 487 7.61 -34.91 -27.20
CA THR A 487 8.96 -35.53 -27.10
C THR A 487 9.81 -34.95 -25.98
N PHE A 488 9.20 -34.36 -24.95
CA PHE A 488 9.89 -34.04 -23.70
C PHE A 488 9.94 -35.28 -22.82
N ARG A 489 11.15 -35.80 -22.59
CA ARG A 489 11.41 -36.95 -21.71
C ARG A 489 10.91 -36.61 -20.30
N ILE A 490 9.95 -37.40 -19.81
CA ILE A 490 9.46 -37.34 -18.43
C ILE A 490 10.65 -37.62 -17.50
N THR A 491 11.19 -36.58 -16.86
CA THR A 491 11.99 -36.74 -15.65
C THR A 491 11.07 -37.25 -14.55
N SER A 492 11.48 -38.31 -13.85
CA SER A 492 10.74 -38.82 -12.70
C SER A 492 10.42 -37.67 -11.71
N PRO A 493 9.22 -37.64 -11.11
CA PRO A 493 8.82 -36.56 -10.22
C PRO A 493 9.86 -36.37 -9.11
N LEU A 494 10.24 -35.12 -8.85
CA LEU A 494 11.05 -34.79 -7.69
C LEU A 494 10.19 -35.04 -6.44
N VAL A 495 10.47 -36.15 -5.75
CA VAL A 495 9.84 -36.46 -4.47
C VAL A 495 10.58 -35.67 -3.39
N VAL A 496 9.82 -34.90 -2.60
CA VAL A 496 10.39 -34.18 -1.46
C VAL A 496 10.66 -35.19 -0.35
N ASP A 497 11.94 -35.27 0.04
CA ASP A 497 12.42 -36.06 1.18
C ASP A 497 12.83 -35.14 2.35
N GLU A 498 13.02 -35.71 3.55
CA GLU A 498 13.40 -34.97 4.76
C GLU A 498 14.70 -34.15 4.56
N THR A 499 15.67 -34.70 3.84
CA THR A 499 16.93 -34.01 3.51
C THR A 499 16.73 -32.76 2.64
N MET A 500 15.75 -32.80 1.72
CA MET A 500 15.40 -31.65 0.91
C MET A 500 14.68 -30.60 1.75
N VAL A 501 13.81 -31.02 2.67
CA VAL A 501 13.15 -30.12 3.62
C VAL A 501 14.17 -29.38 4.46
N GLU A 502 15.14 -30.08 5.05
CA GLU A 502 16.21 -29.45 5.85
C GLU A 502 17.12 -28.54 5.02
N LYS A 503 17.47 -28.95 3.80
CA LYS A 503 18.31 -28.12 2.91
C LYS A 503 17.63 -26.80 2.53
N VAL A 504 16.30 -26.81 2.35
CA VAL A 504 15.55 -25.64 1.86
C VAL A 504 15.03 -24.78 3.02
N LEU A 505 14.46 -25.40 4.06
CA LEU A 505 13.86 -24.69 5.19
C LEU A 505 14.85 -24.44 6.34
N GLY A 506 16.02 -25.07 6.31
CA GLY A 506 17.01 -25.04 7.38
C GLY A 506 16.74 -26.08 8.48
N PRO A 507 17.46 -26.00 9.60
CA PRO A 507 17.24 -26.90 10.73
C PRO A 507 15.82 -26.78 11.29
N PRO A 508 15.27 -27.86 11.88
CA PRO A 508 13.99 -27.83 12.59
C PRO A 508 13.91 -26.64 13.55
N LYS A 509 12.83 -25.85 13.47
CA LYS A 509 12.64 -24.65 14.29
C LYS A 509 11.98 -24.94 15.62
N PHE A 510 11.18 -26.00 15.67
CA PHE A 510 10.41 -26.40 16.84
C PHE A 510 10.65 -27.89 17.09
N ASP A 511 10.92 -28.24 18.34
CA ASP A 511 10.97 -29.63 18.78
C ASP A 511 9.84 -29.91 19.76
N GLY A 512 9.01 -30.91 19.46
CA GLY A 512 7.90 -31.30 20.31
C GLY A 512 8.34 -31.93 21.64
N ARG A 513 9.59 -32.39 21.71
CA ARG A 513 10.17 -33.02 22.92
C ARG A 513 10.49 -32.02 24.03
N GLU A 514 10.79 -30.78 23.67
CA GLU A 514 11.17 -29.71 24.61
C GLU A 514 10.09 -29.46 25.67
N THR A 515 8.81 -29.58 25.29
CA THR A 515 7.68 -29.39 26.23
C THR A 515 7.63 -30.50 27.28
N ALA A 516 7.80 -31.75 26.86
CA ALA A 516 7.77 -32.89 27.78
C ALA A 516 9.00 -32.89 28.70
N GLU A 517 10.16 -32.52 28.18
CA GLU A 517 11.42 -32.47 28.95
C GLU A 517 11.40 -31.39 30.04
N ARG A 518 10.83 -30.21 29.76
CA ARG A 518 10.75 -29.12 30.73
C ARG A 518 9.85 -29.44 31.93
N VAL A 519 8.74 -30.12 31.71
CA VAL A 519 7.75 -30.44 32.78
C VAL A 519 8.27 -31.48 33.76
N VAL A 520 9.30 -32.25 33.41
CA VAL A 520 9.92 -33.21 34.32
C VAL A 520 10.68 -32.50 35.45
N THR A 521 11.05 -31.23 35.27
CA THR A 521 11.81 -30.47 36.28
C THR A 521 10.87 -29.91 37.35
N PRO A 522 11.05 -30.23 38.64
CA PRO A 522 10.26 -29.65 39.72
C PRO A 522 10.33 -28.12 39.71
N GLY A 523 9.19 -27.47 39.94
CA GLY A 523 9.08 -26.01 39.89
C GLY A 523 8.67 -25.44 38.53
N ILE A 524 8.56 -26.27 37.48
CA ILE A 524 8.04 -25.85 36.17
C ILE A 524 6.60 -26.36 36.01
N CYS A 525 5.68 -25.49 35.64
CA CYS A 525 4.31 -25.88 35.28
C CYS A 525 3.91 -25.34 33.90
N VAL A 526 2.96 -26.02 33.26
CA VAL A 526 2.43 -25.65 31.96
C VAL A 526 1.22 -24.74 32.14
N GLY A 527 1.31 -23.52 31.60
CA GLY A 527 0.21 -22.56 31.48
C GLY A 527 -0.32 -22.49 30.06
N LEU A 528 -1.63 -22.31 29.92
CA LEU A 528 -2.27 -21.99 28.66
C LEU A 528 -2.61 -20.50 28.63
N VAL A 529 -2.11 -19.79 27.63
CA VAL A 529 -2.35 -18.37 27.43
C VAL A 529 -3.15 -18.16 26.15
N TRP A 530 -4.21 -17.37 26.24
CA TRP A 530 -4.96 -16.97 25.06
C TRP A 530 -4.48 -15.60 24.58
N THR A 531 -4.06 -15.53 23.32
CA THR A 531 -3.67 -14.30 22.64
C THR A 531 -4.59 -14.02 21.45
N THR A 532 -4.51 -12.82 20.89
CA THR A 532 -5.22 -12.47 19.64
C THR A 532 -4.80 -13.32 18.44
N PHE A 533 -3.63 -13.96 18.50
CA PHE A 533 -3.10 -14.86 17.48
C PHE A 533 -3.45 -16.34 17.73
N GLY A 534 -4.14 -16.64 18.83
CA GLY A 534 -4.57 -17.97 19.24
C GLY A 534 -4.06 -18.37 20.63
N GLY A 535 -4.30 -19.63 20.99
CA GLY A 535 -3.79 -20.21 22.22
C GLY A 535 -2.31 -20.59 22.12
N GLU A 536 -1.52 -20.20 23.11
CA GLU A 536 -0.13 -20.57 23.27
C GLU A 536 0.09 -21.30 24.59
N VAL A 537 1.01 -22.27 24.57
CA VAL A 537 1.51 -22.94 25.77
C VAL A 537 2.72 -22.17 26.29
N GLN A 538 2.66 -21.69 27.53
CA GLN A 538 3.75 -21.04 28.23
C GLN A 538 4.17 -21.88 29.44
N PHE A 539 5.43 -21.75 29.85
CA PHE A 539 5.94 -22.40 31.05
C PHE A 539 6.09 -21.36 32.15
N VAL A 540 5.53 -21.66 33.32
CA VAL A 540 5.75 -20.86 34.51
C VAL A 540 6.77 -21.59 35.35
N GLU A 541 7.87 -20.90 35.65
CA GLU A 541 9.00 -21.45 36.39
C GLU A 541 9.07 -20.80 37.76
N ALA A 542 9.15 -21.62 38.80
CA ALA A 542 9.34 -21.23 40.18
C ALA A 542 10.59 -21.92 40.71
N SER A 543 11.54 -21.13 41.21
CA SER A 543 12.74 -21.63 41.87
C SER A 543 12.80 -21.14 43.31
N THR A 544 13.20 -22.03 44.21
CA THR A 544 13.35 -21.70 45.64
C THR A 544 14.81 -21.45 45.95
N MET A 545 15.10 -20.34 46.63
CA MET A 545 16.44 -20.02 47.16
C MET A 545 16.36 -19.76 48.66
N VAL A 546 17.45 -20.03 49.38
CA VAL A 546 17.53 -19.76 50.82
C VAL A 546 17.53 -18.23 51.03
N GLY A 547 16.52 -17.70 51.73
CA GLY A 547 16.33 -16.26 51.87
C GLY A 547 15.25 -15.89 52.89
N LYS A 548 14.84 -14.61 52.89
CA LYS A 548 13.89 -14.03 53.87
C LYS A 548 12.41 -14.27 53.56
N GLY A 549 12.09 -15.13 52.58
CA GLY A 549 10.70 -15.41 52.18
C GLY A 549 10.08 -14.36 51.25
N GLU A 550 10.90 -13.62 50.50
CA GLU A 550 10.42 -12.64 49.52
C GLU A 550 10.08 -13.31 48.17
N LEU A 551 8.99 -12.87 47.54
CA LEU A 551 8.58 -13.32 46.19
C LEU A 551 9.12 -12.35 45.14
N HIS A 552 10.00 -12.85 44.26
CA HIS A 552 10.49 -12.11 43.12
C HIS A 552 9.80 -12.55 41.84
N LEU A 553 9.05 -11.64 41.23
CA LEU A 553 8.31 -11.87 39.99
C LEU A 553 9.06 -11.27 38.79
N THR A 554 9.26 -12.08 37.75
CA THR A 554 9.97 -11.68 36.51
C THR A 554 9.12 -12.02 35.28
N GLY A 555 9.40 -11.40 34.12
CA GLY A 555 8.71 -11.71 32.85
C GLY A 555 7.67 -10.70 32.36
N GLN A 556 7.86 -9.39 32.61
CA GLN A 556 6.95 -8.32 32.14
C GLN A 556 5.47 -8.54 32.51
N LEU A 557 5.24 -9.02 33.73
CA LEU A 557 3.91 -9.33 34.23
C LEU A 557 3.09 -8.06 34.47
N GLY A 558 1.82 -8.08 34.09
CA GLY A 558 0.85 -7.05 34.46
C GLY A 558 0.45 -7.14 35.93
N ASP A 559 -0.14 -6.06 36.46
CA ASP A 559 -0.41 -5.96 37.91
C ASP A 559 -1.41 -7.02 38.40
N VAL A 560 -2.40 -7.38 37.59
CA VAL A 560 -3.35 -8.47 37.88
C VAL A 560 -2.65 -9.82 38.04
N ILE A 561 -1.63 -10.10 37.22
CA ILE A 561 -0.87 -11.35 37.30
C ILE A 561 0.04 -11.34 38.53
N LYS A 562 0.63 -10.19 38.88
CA LYS A 562 1.44 -10.05 40.09
C LYS A 562 0.62 -10.31 41.35
N GLU A 563 -0.57 -9.73 41.42
CA GLU A 563 -1.50 -9.96 42.52
C GLU A 563 -1.93 -11.43 42.60
N SER A 564 -2.24 -12.05 41.47
CA SER A 564 -2.58 -13.48 41.40
C SER A 564 -1.45 -14.37 41.92
N ALA A 565 -0.19 -14.06 41.58
CA ALA A 565 0.96 -14.81 42.08
C ALA A 565 1.13 -14.65 43.60
N GLN A 566 0.85 -13.46 44.14
CA GLN A 566 0.91 -13.21 45.57
C GLN A 566 -0.21 -13.94 46.32
N ILE A 567 -1.43 -13.96 45.79
CA ILE A 567 -2.55 -14.75 46.32
C ILE A 567 -2.20 -16.25 46.32
N ALA A 568 -1.62 -16.75 45.23
CA ALA A 568 -1.20 -18.15 45.13
C ALA A 568 -0.14 -18.50 46.18
N LEU A 569 0.84 -17.61 46.42
CA LEU A 569 1.83 -17.81 47.48
C LEU A 569 1.18 -17.85 48.86
N THR A 570 0.29 -16.89 49.17
CA THR A 570 -0.44 -16.86 50.44
C THR A 570 -1.24 -18.15 50.66
N TRP A 571 -1.92 -18.64 49.63
CA TRP A 571 -2.67 -19.89 49.70
C TRP A 571 -1.77 -21.09 50.03
N VAL A 572 -0.60 -21.17 49.41
CA VAL A 572 0.38 -22.23 49.68
C VAL A 572 0.95 -22.12 51.10
N THR A 573 1.23 -20.91 51.59
CA THR A 573 1.75 -20.71 52.96
C THR A 573 0.71 -20.96 54.04
N ASP A 574 -0.58 -20.80 53.75
CA ASP A 574 -1.66 -21.09 54.69
C ASP A 574 -1.97 -22.59 54.78
N TYR A 575 -1.67 -23.36 53.73
CA TYR A 575 -1.98 -24.80 53.62
C TYR A 575 -0.84 -25.73 54.04
N ILE A 576 0.41 -25.24 54.06
CA ILE A 576 1.62 -25.95 54.52
C ILE A 576 1.88 -25.57 55.96
#